data_AF-A0A1Z4JBY9-F1
#
_entry.id   AF-A0A1Z4JBY9-F1
#
_cell.length_a   1.000
_cell.length_b   1.000
_cell.length_c   1.000
_cell.angle_alpha   90.00
_cell.angle_beta   90.00
_cell.angle_gamma   90.00
#
_symmetry.space_group_name_H-M   'P 1'
#
loop_
_entity.id
_entity.type
_entity.pdbx_description
1 polymer ?
#
loop_
_entity_poly.entity_id
_entity_poly.type
_entity_poly.pdbx_seq_one_letter_code
_entity_poly.pdbx_strand_id
1 'polypeptide(L)'
;MRSILFISAALLIATPAQAETFELQNPAWKPVPNTEVNGTSYIETNSIIKSDDKIIYDLVNAEAAYSRVEMNCEAQQFRTIRMGYFATRSRINYTTVNDPWMKPETNYHKALAAFICSLQ
;
A
#
# COMPACT_ATOMS: atom_id res chain seq x y z
N MET A 1 -53.59 25.26 7.73
CA MET A 1 -53.08 23.97 7.25
C MET A 1 -51.56 23.98 7.35
N ARG A 2 -50.96 23.13 8.21
CA ARG A 2 -49.50 23.03 8.40
C ARG A 2 -48.99 21.85 7.59
N SER A 3 -48.26 22.11 6.51
CA SER A 3 -47.58 21.08 5.72
C SER A 3 -46.29 20.66 6.44
N ILE A 4 -46.21 19.39 6.82
CA ILE A 4 -45.01 18.78 7.38
C ILE A 4 -44.14 18.33 6.20
N LEU A 5 -42.98 18.96 6.04
CA LEU A 5 -41.93 18.50 5.14
C LEU A 5 -41.32 17.22 5.74
N PHE A 6 -41.59 16.08 5.11
CA PHE A 6 -40.87 14.84 5.36
C PHE A 6 -39.44 14.97 4.81
N ILE A 7 -38.48 15.22 5.70
CA ILE A 7 -37.06 15.07 5.38
C ILE A 7 -36.81 13.57 5.25
N SER A 8 -36.68 13.11 4.00
CA SER A 8 -36.26 11.73 3.72
C SER A 8 -34.79 11.60 4.14
N ALA A 9 -34.57 10.94 5.27
CA ALA A 9 -33.25 10.50 5.68
C ALA A 9 -32.74 9.48 4.66
N ALA A 10 -31.90 9.94 3.72
CA ALA A 10 -31.18 9.06 2.82
C ALA A 10 -30.25 8.19 3.66
N LEU A 11 -30.63 6.92 3.82
CA LEU A 11 -29.84 5.89 4.46
C LEU A 11 -28.59 5.68 3.59
N LEU A 12 -27.45 6.24 4.00
CA LEU A 12 -26.15 5.91 3.43
C LEU A 12 -25.84 4.47 3.82
N ILE A 13 -26.17 3.53 2.94
CA ILE A 13 -25.77 2.14 3.07
C ILE A 13 -24.27 2.10 2.83
N ALA A 14 -23.48 2.10 3.90
CA ALA A 14 -22.05 1.81 3.83
C ALA A 14 -21.89 0.39 3.30
N THR A 15 -21.53 0.24 2.03
CA THR A 15 -21.14 -1.07 1.49
C THR A 15 -19.90 -1.53 2.26
N PRO A 16 -19.86 -2.76 2.78
CA PRO A 16 -18.67 -3.27 3.44
C PRO A 16 -17.49 -3.20 2.46
N ALA A 17 -16.35 -2.70 2.91
CA ALA A 17 -15.12 -2.72 2.12
C ALA A 17 -14.82 -4.19 1.78
N GLN A 18 -15.09 -4.58 0.54
CA GLN A 18 -14.96 -5.96 0.11
C GLN A 18 -13.46 -6.26 -0.01
N ALA A 19 -12.97 -7.19 0.82
CA ALA A 19 -11.60 -7.67 0.69
C ALA A 19 -11.45 -8.40 -0.65
N GLU A 20 -10.47 -7.98 -1.43
CA GLU A 20 -10.06 -8.59 -2.69
C GLU A 20 -8.96 -9.63 -2.43
N THR A 21 -8.82 -10.61 -3.32
CA THR A 21 -7.76 -11.63 -3.24
C THR A 21 -6.81 -11.50 -4.43
N PHE A 22 -5.51 -11.55 -4.16
CA PHE A 22 -4.45 -11.58 -5.17
C PHE A 22 -3.48 -12.73 -4.90
N GLU A 23 -3.06 -13.42 -5.97
CA GLU A 23 -2.12 -14.53 -5.89
C GLU A 23 -0.77 -14.10 -6.50
N LEU A 24 0.28 -14.06 -5.68
CA LEU A 24 1.64 -13.74 -6.11
C LEU A 24 2.20 -14.86 -6.98
N GLN A 25 2.65 -14.49 -8.17
CA GLN A 25 3.30 -15.41 -9.10
C GLN A 25 4.81 -15.27 -8.97
N ASN A 26 5.49 -16.36 -8.57
CA ASN A 26 6.95 -16.45 -8.47
C ASN A 26 7.60 -15.27 -7.69
N PRO A 27 7.26 -15.07 -6.40
CA PRO A 27 7.76 -13.92 -5.65
C PRO A 27 9.27 -14.02 -5.37
N ALA A 28 9.99 -12.91 -5.54
CA ALA A 28 11.38 -12.72 -5.17
C ALA A 28 11.49 -11.58 -4.15
N TRP A 29 11.57 -11.95 -2.87
CA TRP A 29 11.64 -11.00 -1.77
C TRP A 29 13.08 -10.53 -1.53
N LYS A 30 13.28 -9.21 -1.51
CA LYS A 30 14.57 -8.60 -1.18
C LYS A 30 14.45 -7.73 0.07
N PRO A 31 15.34 -7.90 1.08
CA PRO A 31 15.32 -7.07 2.27
C PRO A 31 15.72 -5.63 1.92
N VAL A 32 15.09 -4.68 2.60
CA VAL A 32 15.38 -3.24 2.49
C VAL A 32 16.42 -2.88 3.56
N PRO A 33 17.62 -2.43 3.17
CA PRO A 33 18.63 -2.00 4.13
C PRO A 33 18.15 -0.86 5.03
N ASN A 34 18.62 -0.82 6.28
CA ASN A 34 18.31 0.23 7.27
C ASN A 34 16.85 0.24 7.76
N THR A 35 16.13 -0.88 7.62
CA THR A 35 14.78 -1.05 8.19
C THR A 35 14.78 -1.92 9.46
N GLU A 36 15.91 -2.52 9.82
CA GLU A 36 16.04 -3.58 10.83
C GLU A 36 15.60 -3.15 12.23
N VAL A 37 15.75 -1.86 12.57
CA VAL A 37 15.39 -1.31 13.89
C VAL A 37 13.88 -1.42 14.16
N ASN A 38 13.05 -1.27 13.14
CA ASN A 38 11.59 -1.44 13.23
C ASN A 38 11.15 -2.81 12.66
N GLY A 39 12.13 -3.71 12.54
CA GLY A 39 12.03 -4.99 11.85
C GLY A 39 12.18 -4.86 10.34
N THR A 40 12.90 -5.83 9.77
CA THR A 40 13.27 -5.84 8.35
C THR A 40 12.05 -5.84 7.45
N SER A 41 12.00 -4.88 6.54
CA SER A 41 11.04 -4.85 5.45
C SER A 41 11.56 -5.58 4.22
N TYR A 42 10.65 -6.19 3.48
CA TYR A 42 10.94 -6.91 2.24
C TYR A 42 10.12 -6.34 1.09
N ILE A 43 10.75 -6.20 -0.07
CA ILE A 43 10.11 -5.78 -1.32
C ILE A 43 10.05 -6.98 -2.25
N GLU A 44 8.90 -7.20 -2.86
CA GLU A 44 8.76 -8.19 -3.94
C GLU A 44 9.28 -7.55 -5.23
N THR A 45 10.36 -8.09 -5.79
CA THR A 45 11.04 -7.45 -6.92
C THR A 45 10.47 -7.82 -8.28
N ASN A 46 9.77 -8.95 -8.40
CA ASN A 46 9.22 -9.42 -9.67
C ASN A 46 7.90 -8.73 -10.05
N SER A 47 7.15 -8.20 -9.08
CA SER A 47 5.91 -7.47 -9.27
C SER A 47 6.07 -5.96 -9.39
N ILE A 48 7.31 -5.44 -9.36
CA ILE A 48 7.59 -4.02 -9.48
C ILE A 48 7.13 -3.52 -10.85
N ILE A 49 6.27 -2.49 -10.84
CA ILE A 49 5.82 -1.81 -12.04
C ILE A 49 6.48 -0.43 -12.07
N LYS A 50 7.20 -0.12 -13.15
CA LYS A 50 7.77 1.20 -13.41
C LYS A 50 6.93 1.93 -14.45
N SER A 51 6.56 3.17 -14.17
CA SER A 51 5.84 4.05 -15.11
C SER A 51 6.30 5.48 -14.90
N ASP A 52 6.99 6.05 -15.88
CA ASP A 52 7.53 7.41 -15.85
C ASP A 52 8.40 7.67 -14.59
N ASP A 53 7.97 8.58 -13.72
CA ASP A 53 8.58 8.97 -12.45
C ASP A 53 8.14 8.09 -11.27
N LYS A 54 7.26 7.11 -11.51
CA LYS A 54 6.62 6.30 -10.47
C LYS A 54 7.03 4.84 -10.50
N ILE A 55 7.16 4.29 -9.30
CA ILE A 55 7.40 2.87 -9.05
C ILE A 55 6.29 2.36 -8.13
N ILE A 56 5.57 1.34 -8.58
CA ILE A 56 4.60 0.61 -7.76
C ILE A 56 5.26 -0.69 -7.32
N TYR A 57 5.20 -0.98 -6.02
CA TYR A 57 5.85 -2.15 -5.43
C TYR A 57 5.02 -2.76 -4.29
N ASP A 58 5.25 -4.04 -4.05
CA ASP A 58 4.70 -4.77 -2.93
C ASP A 58 5.70 -4.81 -1.77
N LEU A 59 5.22 -4.53 -0.57
CA LEU A 59 5.98 -4.43 0.66
C LEU A 59 5.39 -5.37 1.71
N VAL A 60 6.27 -6.04 2.44
CA VAL A 60 5.95 -6.74 3.69
C VAL A 60 6.79 -6.15 4.79
N ASN A 61 6.14 -5.67 5.85
CA ASN A 61 6.83 -5.20 7.04
C ASN A 61 7.07 -6.34 8.03
N ALA A 62 7.73 -6.04 9.13
CA ALA A 62 8.07 -7.03 10.15
C ALA A 62 6.86 -7.62 10.90
N GLU A 63 5.70 -6.96 10.84
CA GLU A 63 4.44 -7.47 11.40
C GLU A 63 3.71 -8.41 10.42
N ALA A 64 4.37 -8.78 9.31
CA ALA A 64 3.80 -9.53 8.19
C ALA A 64 2.57 -8.85 7.55
N ALA A 65 2.41 -7.53 7.75
CA ALA A 65 1.41 -6.76 7.04
C ALA A 65 1.88 -6.51 5.61
N TYR A 66 0.98 -6.76 4.66
CA TYR A 66 1.19 -6.50 3.24
C TYR A 66 0.69 -5.10 2.89
N SER A 67 1.46 -4.39 2.07
CA SER A 67 1.03 -3.16 1.43
C SER A 67 1.49 -3.11 -0.01
N ARG A 68 0.66 -2.59 -0.92
CA ARG A 68 1.10 -2.10 -2.23
C ARG A 68 1.23 -0.59 -2.16
N VAL A 69 2.40 -0.09 -2.54
CA VAL A 69 2.77 1.32 -2.42
C VAL A 69 3.13 1.85 -3.80
N GLU A 70 2.71 3.07 -4.07
CA GLU A 70 3.15 3.85 -5.23
C GLU A 70 4.13 4.93 -4.73
N MET A 71 5.31 4.97 -5.33
CA MET A 71 6.37 5.94 -5.04
C MET A 71 6.61 6.82 -6.25
N ASN A 72 6.59 8.13 -6.06
CA ASN A 72 7.09 9.12 -7.01
C ASN A 72 8.52 9.50 -6.61
N CYS A 73 9.50 9.11 -7.42
CA CYS A 73 10.90 9.31 -7.12
C CYS A 73 11.40 10.73 -7.44
N GLU A 74 10.74 11.46 -8.33
CA GLU A 74 11.06 12.86 -8.61
C GLU A 74 10.58 13.76 -7.48
N ALA A 75 9.30 13.62 -7.09
CA ALA A 75 8.69 14.39 -6.01
C ALA A 75 9.10 13.93 -4.61
N GLN A 76 9.75 12.77 -4.49
CA GLN A 76 10.08 12.11 -3.22
C GLN A 76 8.83 11.95 -2.33
N GLN A 77 7.78 11.35 -2.90
CA GLN A 77 6.50 11.14 -2.23
C GLN A 77 6.00 9.72 -2.45
N PHE A 78 5.32 9.15 -1.46
CA PHE A 78 4.71 7.83 -1.56
C PHE A 78 3.26 7.85 -1.10
N ARG A 79 2.48 6.87 -1.54
CA ARG A 79 1.13 6.58 -1.00
C ARG A 79 0.85 5.09 -1.01
N THR A 80 0.09 4.62 -0.03
CA THR A 80 -0.43 3.26 -0.03
C THR A 80 -1.63 3.18 -0.97
N ILE A 81 -1.68 2.14 -1.79
CA ILE A 81 -2.83 1.88 -2.69
C ILE A 81 -3.52 0.55 -2.37
N ARG A 82 -2.86 -0.37 -1.65
CA ARG A 82 -3.49 -1.56 -1.07
C ARG A 82 -2.91 -1.85 0.30
N MET A 83 -3.74 -2.35 1.21
CA MET A 83 -3.33 -2.87 2.51
C MET A 83 -3.95 -4.25 2.72
N GLY A 84 -3.23 -5.17 3.35
CA GLY A 84 -3.72 -6.53 3.51
C GLY A 84 -2.82 -7.43 4.34
N TYR A 85 -3.11 -8.72 4.24
CA TYR A 85 -2.36 -9.77 4.92
C TYR A 85 -2.27 -11.02 4.04
N PHE A 86 -1.30 -11.88 4.34
CA PHE A 86 -1.15 -13.17 3.70
C PHE A 86 -2.15 -14.18 4.27
N ALA A 87 -3.10 -14.63 3.45
CA ALA A 87 -3.97 -15.75 3.77
C ALA A 87 -3.22 -17.09 3.64
N THR A 88 -2.26 -17.16 2.72
CA THR A 88 -1.28 -18.25 2.57
C THR A 88 0.06 -17.65 2.15
N ARG A 89 1.09 -18.46 1.92
CA ARG A 89 2.42 -17.99 1.48
C ARG A 89 2.41 -17.18 0.18
N SER A 90 1.43 -17.40 -0.69
CA SER A 90 1.32 -16.76 -2.01
C SER A 90 0.00 -16.01 -2.22
N ARG A 91 -0.96 -16.17 -1.30
CA ARG A 91 -2.28 -15.53 -1.39
C ARG A 91 -2.40 -14.38 -0.43
N ILE A 92 -2.74 -13.22 -0.96
CA ILE A 92 -2.94 -11.99 -0.21
C ILE A 92 -4.42 -11.63 -0.24
N ASN A 93 -4.99 -11.38 0.93
CA ASN A 93 -6.27 -10.69 1.07
C ASN A 93 -5.98 -9.22 1.33
N TYR A 94 -6.51 -8.33 0.50
CA TYR A 94 -6.26 -6.89 0.60
C TYR A 94 -7.52 -6.06 0.42
N THR A 95 -7.47 -4.81 0.87
CA THR A 95 -8.40 -3.76 0.50
C THR A 95 -7.66 -2.68 -0.29
N THR A 96 -8.32 -2.14 -1.30
CA THR A 96 -7.82 -0.95 -2.00
C THR A 96 -8.01 0.26 -1.09
N VAL A 97 -6.97 1.07 -0.96
CA VAL A 97 -6.98 2.31 -0.17
C VAL A 97 -6.57 3.49 -1.04
N ASN A 98 -6.98 4.70 -0.63
CA ASN A 98 -6.63 5.93 -1.33
C ASN A 98 -5.96 6.89 -0.35
N ASP A 99 -4.78 6.50 0.12
CA ASP A 99 -4.00 7.36 1.02
C ASP A 99 -3.51 8.61 0.26
N PRO A 100 -3.42 9.76 0.96
CA PRO A 100 -2.81 10.94 0.38
C PRO A 100 -1.32 10.69 0.11
N TRP A 101 -0.75 11.47 -0.81
CA TRP A 101 0.69 11.50 -1.01
C TRP A 101 1.39 12.06 0.23
N MET A 102 2.37 11.32 0.74
CA MET A 102 3.14 11.64 1.93
C MET A 102 4.63 11.75 1.59
N LYS A 103 5.36 12.54 2.37
CA LYS A 103 6.82 12.60 2.28
C LYS A 103 7.47 11.53 3.18
N PRO A 104 8.63 10.97 2.81
CA PRO A 104 9.40 10.08 3.68
C PRO A 104 10.02 10.87 4.86
N GLU A 105 9.29 10.98 5.97
CA GLU A 105 9.76 11.76 7.13
C GLU A 105 10.55 10.90 8.13
N THR A 106 10.12 9.65 8.34
CA THR A 106 10.76 8.71 9.25
C THR A 106 11.98 8.04 8.61
N ASN A 107 12.96 7.62 9.41
CA ASN A 107 14.13 6.88 8.90
C ASN A 107 13.71 5.62 8.13
N TYR A 108 12.65 4.96 8.58
CA TYR A 108 12.06 3.80 7.91
C TYR A 108 11.56 4.15 6.50
N HIS A 109 10.73 5.20 6.36
CA HIS A 109 10.23 5.60 5.04
C HIS A 109 11.35 6.13 4.14
N LYS A 110 12.34 6.84 4.71
CA LYS A 110 13.53 7.31 3.96
C LYS A 110 14.35 6.14 3.42
N ALA A 111 14.54 5.08 4.21
CA ALA A 111 15.23 3.87 3.78
C ALA A 111 14.51 3.17 2.62
N LEU A 112 13.17 3.01 2.74
CA LEU A 112 12.34 2.50 1.66
C LEU A 112 12.45 3.36 0.40
N ALA A 113 12.36 4.68 0.55
CA ALA A 113 12.43 5.60 -0.56
C ALA A 113 13.77 5.53 -1.30
N ALA A 114 14.88 5.55 -0.56
CA ALA A 114 16.21 5.43 -1.12
C ALA A 114 16.39 4.10 -1.86
N PHE A 115 15.93 2.99 -1.28
CA PHE A 115 16.00 1.68 -1.92
C PHE A 115 15.19 1.65 -3.22
N ILE A 116 13.90 2.00 -3.17
CA ILE A 116 13.01 1.94 -4.33
C ILE A 116 13.48 2.87 -5.45
N CYS A 117 13.86 4.10 -5.14
CA CYS A 117 14.32 5.04 -6.16
C CYS A 117 15.71 4.73 -6.71
N SER A 118 16.52 3.94 -6.01
CA SER A 118 17.77 3.39 -6.58
C SER A 118 17.55 2.32 -7.65
N LEU A 119 16.33 1.78 -7.75
CA LEU A 119 15.99 0.77 -8.76
C LEU A 119 15.66 1.38 -10.12
N GLN A 120 15.60 2.71 -10.27
CA GLN A 120 15.26 3.37 -11.53
C GLN A 120 16.16 2.91 -12.69
#